data_AF-A0A965ESA3-F1
#
_entry.id   AF-A0A965ESA3-F1
#
_cell.length_a   1.000
_cell.length_b   1.000
_cell.length_c   1.000
_cell.angle_alpha   90.00
_cell.angle_beta   90.00
_cell.angle_gamma   90.00
#
_symmetry.space_group_name_H-M   'P 1'
#
loop_
_entity.id
_entity.type
_entity.pdbx_description
1 polymer ?
#
loop_
_entity_poly.entity_id
_entity_poly.type
_entity_poly.pdbx_seq_one_letter_code
_entity_poly.pdbx_strand_id
1 'polypeptide(L)' 'LLGTVRAVQNHGATDLLEIMGAGLKTTVLLPFTRQAVPTVDLASGRIVADPPLGLFADEA' A
#
# COMPACT_ATOMS: atom_id res chain seq x y z
N LEU A 1 8.55 3.30 7.70
CA LEU A 1 7.79 2.17 7.11
C LEU A 1 6.34 2.60 7.01
N LEU A 2 5.70 2.44 5.84
CA LEU A 2 4.30 2.83 5.65
C LEU A 2 3.32 1.93 6.40
N GLY A 3 3.68 0.66 6.58
CA GLY A 3 2.86 -0.34 7.28
C GLY A 3 3.16 -1.76 6.79
N THR A 4 2.19 -2.63 6.99
CA THR A 4 2.19 -4.04 6.61
C THR A 4 0.97 -4.32 5.75
N VAL A 5 1.15 -5.06 4.65
CA VAL A 5 0.03 -5.53 3.83
C VAL A 5 -0.72 -6.61 4.60
N ARG A 6 -2.03 -6.42 4.77
CA ARG A 6 -2.93 -7.38 5.42
C ARG A 6 -3.62 -8.28 4.41
N ALA A 7 -4.04 -7.72 3.28
CA ALA A 7 -4.79 -8.42 2.25
C ALA A 7 -4.61 -7.76 0.89
N VAL A 8 -4.89 -8.52 -0.16
CA VAL A 8 -5.16 -8.00 -1.50
C VAL A 8 -6.66 -8.09 -1.71
N GLN A 9 -7.31 -6.94 -1.90
CA GLN A 9 -8.74 -6.84 -2.14
C GLN A 9 -8.99 -6.75 -3.65
N ASN A 10 -9.94 -7.52 -4.15
CA ASN A 10 -10.37 -7.46 -5.55
C ASN A 10 -11.83 -7.02 -5.62
N HIS A 11 -12.06 -5.75 -5.94
CA HIS A 11 -13.39 -5.15 -6.02
C HIS A 11 -13.96 -5.16 -7.45
N GLY A 12 -13.54 -6.10 -8.30
CA GLY A 12 -14.08 -6.32 -9.65
C GLY A 12 -13.60 -5.34 -10.72
N ALA A 13 -13.09 -4.16 -10.34
CA ALA A 13 -12.52 -3.17 -11.27
C ALA A 13 -11.02 -2.93 -11.09
N THR A 14 -10.47 -3.17 -9.89
CA THR A 14 -9.04 -2.98 -9.59
C THR A 14 -8.65 -3.78 -8.34
N ASP A 15 -7.39 -4.24 -8.33
CA ASP A 15 -6.78 -4.86 -7.15
C ASP A 15 -6.20 -3.78 -6.22
N LEU A 16 -6.41 -3.93 -4.92
CA LEU A 16 -5.96 -3.00 -3.89
C LEU A 16 -5.17 -3.73 -2.81
N LEU A 17 -4.06 -3.14 -2.35
CA LEU A 17 -3.39 -3.56 -1.14
C LEU A 17 -4.05 -2.90 0.06
N GLU A 18 -4.49 -3.72 1.01
CA GLU A 18 -4.95 -3.28 2.32
C GLU A 18 -3.75 -3.14 3.27
N ILE A 19 -3.43 -1.91 3.68
CA ILE A 19 -2.22 -1.60 4.48
C ILE A 19 -2.61 -1.08 5.86
N MET A 20 -2.00 -1.63 6.90
CA MET A 20 -2.16 -1.22 8.30
C MET A 20 -0.79 -0.95 8.95
N GLY A 21 -0.72 -0.02 9.90
CA GLY A 21 0.54 0.30 10.59
C GLY A 21 0.34 1.24 11.77
N ALA A 22 1.33 1.31 12.66
CA ALA A 22 1.25 2.10 13.90
C ALA A 22 1.06 3.62 13.67
N GLY A 23 1.42 4.14 12.48
CA GLY A 23 1.20 5.53 12.08
C GLY A 23 -0.11 5.78 11.32
N LEU A 24 -0.93 4.75 11.08
CA LEU A 24 -2.16 4.85 10.32
C LEU A 24 -3.37 4.81 11.25
N LYS A 25 -4.16 5.89 11.29
CA LYS A 25 -5.42 5.96 12.06
C LYS A 25 -6.48 4.99 11.51
N THR A 26 -6.43 4.75 10.20
CA THR A 26 -7.31 3.83 9.48
C THR A 26 -6.50 3.05 8.47
N THR A 27 -7.00 1.87 8.08
CA THR A 27 -6.44 1.10 6.97
C THR A 27 -6.38 1.95 5.69
N VAL A 28 -5.26 1.87 4.97
CA VAL A 28 -5.05 2.52 3.68
C VAL A 28 -5.25 1.50 2.56
N LEU A 29 -5.98 1.89 1.51
CA LEU A 29 -6.14 1.10 0.30
C LEU A 29 -5.24 1.68 -0.81
N LEU A 30 -4.17 0.96 -1.14
CA LEU A 30 -3.23 1.36 -2.17
C LEU A 30 -3.55 0.61 -3.48
N PRO A 31 -3.71 1.29 -4.63
CA PRO A 31 -3.85 0.60 -5.91
C PRO A 31 -2.69 -0.36 -6.17
N PHE A 32 -2.97 -1.63 -6.46
CA PHE A 32 -1.92 -2.61 -6.75
C PHE A 32 -1.52 -2.57 -8.22
N THR A 33 -1.00 -1.42 -8.66
CA THR A 33 -0.56 -1.17 -10.04
C THR A 33 0.93 -0.92 -10.08
N ARG A 34 1.56 -1.07 -11.26
CA ARG A 34 3.00 -0.78 -11.41
C ARG A 34 3.38 0.67 -11.10
N GLN A 35 2.45 1.61 -11.26
CA GLN A 35 2.70 3.01 -10.94
C GLN A 35 2.79 3.23 -9.43
N ALA A 36 1.83 2.68 -8.68
CA ALA A 36 1.79 2.85 -7.22
C ALA A 36 2.68 1.85 -6.46
N VAL A 37 2.98 0.71 -7.07
CA VAL A 37 3.79 -0.38 -6.53
C VAL A 37 4.84 -0.79 -7.57
N PRO A 38 5.91 0.01 -7.75
CA PRO A 38 6.92 -0.25 -8.76
C PRO A 38 7.78 -1.49 -8.48
N THR A 39 7.85 -1.96 -7.22
CA THR A 39 8.68 -3.11 -6.86
C THR A 39 8.04 -3.97 -5.77
N VAL A 40 8.03 -5.27 -6.02
CA VAL A 40 7.67 -6.31 -5.06
C VAL A 40 8.85 -7.27 -4.94
N ASP A 41 9.52 -7.26 -3.79
CA ASP A 41 10.56 -8.21 -3.46
C ASP A 41 9.98 -9.30 -2.56
N LEU A 42 9.68 -10.43 -3.18
CA LEU A 42 9.12 -11.60 -2.49
C LEU A 42 10.15 -12.30 -1.61
N ALA A 43 11.45 -12.20 -1.92
CA ALA A 43 12.50 -12.86 -1.14
C ALA A 43 12.70 -12.17 0.20
N SER A 44 12.67 -10.83 0.23
CA SER A 44 12.74 -10.07 1.47
C SER A 44 11.38 -9.76 2.11
N GLY A 45 10.28 -10.09 1.43
CA GLY A 45 8.93 -9.79 1.89
C GLY A 45 8.65 -8.29 1.94
N ARG A 46 9.17 -7.53 0.99
CA ARG A 46 9.09 -6.06 0.97
C ARG A 46 8.46 -5.53 -0.31
N ILE A 47 7.82 -4.39 -0.17
CA ILE A 47 7.21 -3.64 -1.27
C ILE A 47 7.74 -2.21 -1.23
N VAL A 48 8.12 -1.69 -2.39
CA VAL A 48 8.37 -0.25 -2.57
C VAL A 48 7.08 0.34 -3.12
N ALA A 49 6.54 1.35 -2.44
CA ALA A 49 5.32 2.04 -2.83
C ALA A 49 5.63 3.48 -3.23
N ASP A 50 5.04 3.92 -4.33
CA ASP A 50 4.97 5.31 -4.79
C ASP A 50 3.50 5.75 -4.79
N PRO A 51 2.92 6.00 -3.60
CA PRO A 51 1.49 6.21 -3.47
C PRO A 51 1.03 7.55 -4.05
N PRO A 52 -0.22 7.65 -4.53
CA PRO A 52 -0.83 8.93 -4.88
C PRO A 52 -0.74 9.95 -3.75
N LEU A 53 -0.56 11.22 -4.10
CA LEU A 53 -0.51 12.32 -3.14
C LEU A 53 -1.74 12.32 -2.23
N GLY A 54 -1.53 12.52 -0.92
CA GLY A 54 -2.58 12.56 0.08
C GLY A 54 -3.13 11.21 0.52
N LEU A 55 -2.66 10.09 -0.06
CA LEU A 55 -3.09 8.74 0.35
C LEU A 55 -2.53 8.35 1.72
N PHE A 56 -1.28 8.73 1.98
CA PHE A 56 -0.67 8.67 3.30
C PHE A 56 -0.58 10.09 3.85
N ALA A 57 -0.87 10.27 5.14
CA ALA A 57 -0.70 11.57 5.78
C ALA A 57 0.79 11.97 5.73
N ASP A 58 1.06 13.17 5.27
CA ASP A 58 2.37 13.81 5.38
C ASP A 58 2.52 14.25 6.85
N GLU A 59 2.93 13.33 7.72
CA GLU A 59 3.37 13.72 9.07
C GLU A 59 4.82 14.18 8.92
N ALA A 60 4.98 15.45 8.53
CA ALA A 60 6.20 16.23 8.70
C ALA A 60 6.27 16.79 10.12
#